data_AF-A0AA88IH63-F1
#
_entry.id   AF-A0AA88IH63-F1
#
_cell.length_a   1.000
_cell.length_b   1.000
_cell.length_c   1.000
_cell.angle_alpha   90.00
_cell.angle_beta   90.00
_cell.angle_gamma   90.00
#
_symmetry.space_group_name_H-M   'P 1'
#
loop_
_entity.id
_entity.type
_entity.pdbx_description
1 polymer ?
#
loop_
_entity_poly.entity_id
_entity_poly.type
_entity_poly.pdbx_seq_one_letter_code
_entity_poly.pdbx_strand_id
1 'polypeptide(L)'
;MDRLREGIEGKKKDFPEPKLTIVDKTGSTILLELVDSEQGLGIIIDSQLKFHGQTEKKVAKATQLVGLIRQRFKDLDKHTFTKLYKGLV
;
A
#
# COMPACT_ATOMS: atom_id res chain seq x y z
N MET A 1 42.64 -20.78 -5.03
CA MET A 1 42.40 -20.80 -3.58
C MET A 1 41.63 -19.53 -3.25
N ASP A 2 40.32 -19.63 -3.53
CA ASP A 2 39.37 -18.53 -3.58
C ASP A 2 39.03 -18.01 -2.19
N ARG A 3 39.08 -16.69 -2.09
CA ARG A 3 38.54 -15.92 -0.98
C ARG A 3 37.06 -15.65 -1.25
N LEU A 4 36.25 -15.67 -0.18
CA LEU A 4 34.96 -14.98 -0.05
C LEU A 4 33.75 -15.58 -0.80
N ARG A 5 33.13 -16.62 -0.23
CA ARG A 5 31.66 -16.82 -0.26
C ARG A 5 31.24 -17.49 1.06
N GLU A 6 29.96 -17.32 1.40
CA GLU A 6 29.29 -17.72 2.65
C GLU A 6 29.46 -16.68 3.77
N GLY A 7 28.45 -15.97 4.25
CA GLY A 7 27.04 -15.91 3.92
C GLY A 7 26.45 -14.91 4.92
N ILE A 8 25.99 -13.75 4.45
CA ILE A 8 25.26 -12.80 5.30
C ILE A 8 23.82 -13.32 5.36
N GLU A 9 23.58 -14.28 6.24
CA GLU A 9 22.24 -14.73 6.57
C GLU A 9 21.61 -13.68 7.49
N GLY A 10 20.97 -12.69 6.86
CA GLY A 10 20.25 -11.64 7.57
C GLY A 10 19.16 -12.25 8.44
N LYS A 11 19.30 -12.13 9.76
CA LYS A 11 18.22 -12.42 10.70
C LYS A 11 17.01 -11.56 10.32
N LYS A 12 15.95 -12.18 9.78
CA LYS A 12 14.63 -11.55 9.75
C LYS A 12 14.27 -11.27 11.20
N LYS A 13 14.22 -9.99 11.55
CA LYS A 13 13.66 -9.55 12.82
C LYS A 13 12.16 -9.75 12.67
N ASP A 14 11.63 -10.82 13.27
CA ASP A 14 10.20 -11.09 13.28
C ASP A 14 9.53 -9.97 14.07
N PHE A 15 8.91 -9.04 13.33
CA PHE A 15 8.03 -8.06 13.93
C PHE A 15 6.74 -8.80 14.32
N PRO A 16 6.24 -8.65 15.55
CA PRO A 16 4.99 -9.28 15.94
C PRO A 16 3.88 -8.75 15.03
N GLU A 17 3.12 -9.66 14.41
CA GLU A 17 1.95 -9.30 13.60
C GLU A 17 1.01 -8.43 14.43
N PRO A 18 0.50 -7.30 13.88
CA PRO A 18 -0.43 -6.44 14.59
C PRO A 18 -1.72 -7.23 14.89
N LYS A 19 -1.98 -7.46 16.18
CA LYS A 19 -3.11 -8.26 16.68
C LYS A 19 -4.02 -7.40 17.53
N LEU A 20 -5.27 -7.27 17.12
CA LEU A 20 -6.31 -6.65 17.94
C LEU A 20 -6.79 -7.66 18.98
N THR A 21 -6.68 -7.28 20.25
CA THR A 21 -7.14 -8.10 21.37
C THR A 21 -8.06 -7.30 22.27
N ILE A 22 -9.14 -7.93 22.74
CA ILE A 22 -9.98 -7.42 23.83
C ILE A 22 -9.82 -8.35 25.02
N VAL A 23 -9.72 -7.75 26.21
CA VAL A 23 -9.74 -8.48 27.48
C VAL A 23 -11.18 -8.59 27.93
N ASP A 24 -11.68 -9.81 28.06
CA ASP A 24 -13.01 -10.07 28.60
C ASP A 24 -13.07 -9.76 30.10
N LYS A 25 -14.27 -9.62 30.67
CA LYS A 25 -14.50 -9.34 32.11
C LYS A 25 -13.90 -10.40 33.04
N THR A 26 -13.56 -11.56 32.49
CA THR A 26 -12.90 -12.69 33.15
C THR A 26 -11.38 -12.62 33.13
N GLY A 27 -10.80 -11.59 32.49
CA GLY A 27 -9.35 -11.44 32.32
C GLY A 27 -8.76 -12.25 31.16
N SER A 28 -9.59 -12.97 30.39
CA SER A 28 -9.14 -13.74 29.23
C SER A 28 -8.98 -12.86 27.99
N THR A 29 -7.85 -12.98 27.29
CA THR A 29 -7.55 -12.24 26.06
C THR A 29 -8.16 -12.95 24.85
N ILE A 30 -9.08 -12.29 24.15
CA ILE A 30 -9.68 -12.79 22.92
C ILE A 30 -9.04 -12.08 21.74
N LEU A 31 -8.52 -12.86 20.78
CA LEU A 31 -7.98 -12.35 19.52
C LEU A 31 -9.14 -12.13 18.55
N LEU A 32 -9.30 -10.90 18.06
CA LEU A 32 -10.47 -10.53 17.26
C LEU A 32 -10.22 -10.60 15.76
N GLU A 33 -9.08 -10.12 15.29
CA GLU A 33 -8.75 -10.11 13.87
C GLU A 33 -7.24 -9.97 13.65
N LEU A 34 -6.72 -10.66 12.64
CA LEU A 34 -5.37 -10.46 12.12
C LEU A 34 -5.40 -9.24 11.20
N VAL A 35 -4.57 -8.22 11.48
CA VAL A 35 -4.57 -6.99 10.69
C VAL A 35 -3.54 -7.10 9.55
N ASP A 36 -4.01 -7.31 8.32
CA ASP A 36 -3.14 -7.50 7.15
C ASP A 36 -2.62 -6.18 6.53
N SER A 37 -3.25 -5.06 6.86
CA SER A 37 -2.81 -3.74 6.40
C SER A 37 -3.20 -2.64 7.37
N GLU A 38 -2.31 -1.66 7.54
CA GLU A 38 -2.54 -0.47 8.35
C GLU A 38 -2.58 0.77 7.45
N GLN A 39 -3.51 1.69 7.73
CA GLN A 39 -3.60 2.98 7.05
C GLN A 39 -3.17 4.10 7.99
N GLY A 40 -1.96 4.61 7.80
CA GLY A 40 -1.40 5.74 8.56
C GLY A 40 -1.07 6.91 7.64
N LEU A 41 -1.46 8.13 8.01
CA LEU A 41 -1.18 9.38 7.26
C LEU A 41 -1.57 9.33 5.76
N GLY A 42 -2.56 8.51 5.40
CA GLY A 42 -2.99 8.31 4.01
C GLY A 42 -2.12 7.34 3.19
N ILE A 43 -1.26 6.57 3.85
CA ILE A 43 -0.43 5.52 3.25
C ILE A 43 -0.91 4.17 3.79
N ILE A 44 -1.07 3.22 2.88
CA ILE A 44 -1.40 1.83 3.23
C ILE A 44 -0.10 1.03 3.23
N ILE A 45 0.18 0.44 4.37
CA ILE A 45 1.36 -0.39 4.60
C ILE A 45 0.84 -1.79 4.91
N ASP A 46 1.27 -2.77 4.12
CA ASP A 46 0.94 -4.16 4.40
C ASP A 46 1.80 -4.73 5.53
N SER A 47 1.40 -5.89 6.05
CA SER A 47 2.11 -6.63 7.11
C SER A 47 3.56 -6.99 6.75
N GLN A 48 3.95 -6.91 5.48
CA GLN A 48 5.32 -7.11 5.00
C GLN A 48 6.09 -5.80 4.78
N LEU A 49 5.57 -4.65 5.25
CA LEU A 49 6.10 -3.31 5.00
C LEU A 49 6.21 -2.96 3.51
N LYS A 50 5.39 -3.59 2.66
CA LYS A 50 5.27 -3.24 1.25
C LYS A 50 4.05 -2.34 1.04
N PHE A 51 4.03 -1.74 -0.15
CA PHE A 51 3.07 -0.72 -0.54
C PHE A 51 2.21 -1.18 -1.71
N HIS A 52 1.93 -2.49 -1.80
CA HIS A 52 1.20 -3.04 -2.95
C HIS A 52 -0.21 -2.47 -3.02
N GLY A 53 -0.96 -2.54 -1.92
CA GLY A 53 -2.31 -1.95 -1.83
C GLY A 53 -2.31 -0.43 -2.03
N GLN A 54 -1.26 0.28 -1.59
CA GLN A 54 -1.12 1.70 -1.86
C GLN A 54 -0.96 1.98 -3.36
N THR A 55 -0.12 1.20 -4.04
CA THR A 55 0.14 1.34 -5.47
C THR A 55 -1.12 1.04 -6.28
N GLU A 56 -1.82 -0.05 -5.96
CA GLU A 56 -3.09 -0.41 -6.59
C GLU A 56 -4.14 0.70 -6.44
N LYS A 57 -4.32 1.26 -5.23
CA LYS A 57 -5.26 2.36 -5.02
C LYS A 57 -4.88 3.61 -5.83
N LYS A 58 -3.60 3.94 -5.94
CA LYS A 58 -3.12 5.09 -6.75
C LYS A 58 -3.37 4.85 -8.25
N VAL A 59 -3.09 3.65 -8.75
CA VAL A 59 -3.34 3.25 -10.15
C VAL A 59 -4.84 3.25 -10.47
N ALA A 60 -5.68 2.75 -9.57
CA ALA A 60 -7.13 2.77 -9.73
C ALA A 60 -7.65 4.22 -9.84
N LYS A 61 -7.19 5.12 -8.96
CA LYS A 61 -7.54 6.55 -9.02
C LYS A 61 -7.10 7.19 -10.34
N ALA A 62 -5.88 6.91 -10.78
CA ALA A 62 -5.36 7.41 -12.05
C ALA A 62 -6.23 6.96 -13.24
N THR A 63 -6.63 5.69 -13.25
CA THR A 63 -7.52 5.12 -14.28
C THR A 63 -8.87 5.82 -14.31
N GLN A 64 -9.47 6.04 -13.13
CA GLN A 64 -10.74 6.78 -13.01
C GLN A 64 -10.62 8.20 -13.57
N LEU A 65 -9.52 8.91 -13.26
CA LEU A 65 -9.29 10.28 -13.75
C LEU A 65 -9.13 10.33 -15.26
N VAL A 66 -8.43 9.36 -15.87
CA VAL A 66 -8.35 9.25 -17.34
C VAL A 66 -9.76 9.12 -17.96
N GLY A 67 -10.61 8.28 -17.36
CA GLY A 67 -12.00 8.12 -17.81
C GLY A 67 -12.79 9.42 -17.73
N LEU A 68 -12.71 10.12 -16.61
CA LEU A 68 -13.39 11.40 -16.40
C LEU A 68 -12.93 12.48 -17.39
N ILE A 69 -11.62 12.61 -17.62
CA ILE A 69 -11.08 13.57 -18.58
C ILE A 69 -11.63 13.27 -19.99
N ARG A 70 -11.60 12.01 -20.41
CA ARG A 70 -12.09 11.58 -21.73
C ARG A 70 -13.60 11.77 -21.91
N GLN A 71 -14.38 11.61 -20.84
CA GLN A 71 -15.83 11.81 -20.90
C GLN A 71 -16.21 13.29 -20.94
N ARG A 72 -15.44 14.17 -20.30
CA ARG A 72 -15.77 15.60 -20.15
C ARG A 72 -15.19 16.49 -21.24
N PHE A 73 -14.09 16.08 -21.87
CA PHE A 73 -13.44 16.86 -22.91
C PHE A 73 -13.40 16.06 -24.23
N LYS A 74 -14.23 16.46 -25.20
CA LYS A 74 -14.37 15.77 -26.50
C LYS A 74 -13.14 15.97 -27.40
N ASP A 75 -12.62 17.19 -27.43
CA ASP A 75 -11.53 17.60 -28.34
C ASP A 75 -10.32 18.11 -27.54
N LEU A 76 -9.84 17.31 -26.59
CA LEU A 76 -8.67 17.65 -25.78
C LEU A 76 -7.39 17.28 -26.51
N ASP A 77 -6.52 18.26 -26.79
CA ASP A 77 -5.23 18.00 -27.39
C ASP A 77 -4.30 17.26 -26.40
N LYS A 78 -3.31 16.54 -26.95
CA LYS A 78 -2.39 15.70 -26.17
C LYS A 78 -1.61 16.50 -25.10
N HIS A 79 -1.25 17.74 -25.37
CA HIS A 79 -0.49 18.57 -24.43
C HIS A 79 -1.35 18.98 -23.25
N THR A 80 -2.57 19.45 -23.51
CA THR A 80 -3.52 19.82 -22.45
C THR A 80 -3.96 18.61 -21.65
N PHE A 81 -4.23 17.47 -22.30
CA PHE A 81 -4.51 16.21 -21.59
C PHE A 81 -3.37 15.85 -20.63
N THR A 82 -2.12 15.92 -21.10
CA THR A 82 -0.95 15.57 -20.28
C THR A 82 -0.80 16.48 -19.08
N LYS A 83 -0.99 17.80 -19.25
CA LYS A 83 -0.94 18.77 -18.15
C LYS A 83 -2.05 18.51 -17.14
N LEU A 84 -3.28 18.31 -17.61
CA LEU A 84 -4.44 18.08 -16.77
C LEU A 84 -4.30 16.78 -15.97
N TYR A 85 -3.91 15.69 -16.63
CA TYR A 85 -3.70 14.41 -15.98
C TYR A 85 -2.62 14.49 -14.88
N LYS A 86 -1.47 15.11 -15.17
CA LYS A 86 -0.39 15.32 -14.20
C LYS A 86 -0.78 16.24 -13.03
N GLY A 87 -1.75 17.14 -13.22
CA GLY A 87 -2.24 18.01 -12.15
C GLY A 87 -3.21 17.32 -11.19
N LEU A 88 -3.78 16.17 -11.56
CA LEU A 88 -4.83 15.48 -10.81
C LEU A 88 -4.38 14.18 -10.13
N VAL A 89 -3.32 13.55 -10.64
CA VAL A 89 -2.74 12.29 -10.15
C VAL A 89 -1.51 12.57 -9.30
#